data_AF-A0A383DMN2-F1
#
_entry.id   AF-A0A383DMN2-F1
#
_cell.length_a   1.000
_cell.length_b   1.000
_cell.length_c   1.000
_cell.angle_alpha   90.00
_cell.angle_beta   90.00
_cell.angle_gamma   90.00
#
_symmetry.space_group_name_H-M   'P 1'
#
loop_
_entity.id
_entity.type
_entity.pdbx_description
1 polymer ?
#
loop_
_entity_poly.entity_id
_entity_poly.type
_entity_poly.pdbx_seq_one_letter_code
_entity_poly.pdbx_strand_id
1 'polypeptide(L)'
;VSTPPEADTCHWHPERRAGVSCQRCDRRICAVCMHQADVGFHCPSCVGPVVVGRRRLVRASTSGRQGFAHRDPVAIRVLIALNAAAFLYALSSGGSLAGSLGDVGIDFGLIGFGCRAVIGRTCVGPLGVDEGEWWRLVTSAFLHAGLLHIGFNMFL
;
A
#
# COMPACT_ATOMS: atom_id res chain seq x y z
N VAL A 1 10.61 59.78 3.60
CA VAL A 1 9.66 58.68 3.85
C VAL A 1 9.51 57.94 2.54
N SER A 2 10.15 56.78 2.40
CA SER A 2 10.09 55.96 1.19
C SER A 2 8.67 55.44 1.02
N THR A 3 8.09 55.69 -0.14
CA THR A 3 6.87 55.03 -0.61
C THR A 3 7.11 53.51 -0.53
N PRO A 4 6.33 52.75 0.27
CA PRO A 4 6.42 51.30 0.23
C PRO A 4 6.10 50.85 -1.21
N PRO A 5 6.83 49.87 -1.76
CA PRO A 5 6.60 49.44 -3.12
C PRO A 5 5.13 49.06 -3.27
N GLU A 6 4.47 49.64 -4.27
CA GLU A 6 3.06 49.42 -4.64
C GLU A 6 2.72 47.92 -4.81
N ALA A 7 3.77 47.11 -4.96
CA ALA A 7 3.76 45.66 -5.03
C ALA A 7 3.56 44.94 -3.68
N ASP A 8 3.62 45.57 -2.51
CA ASP A 8 3.55 44.84 -1.24
C ASP A 8 2.14 44.67 -0.68
N THR A 9 1.10 45.17 -1.36
CA THR A 9 -0.27 45.18 -0.84
C THR A 9 -1.17 44.14 -1.48
N CYS A 10 -2.24 43.77 -0.78
CA CYS A 10 -3.23 42.82 -1.29
C CYS A 10 -4.10 43.47 -2.36
N HIS A 11 -4.37 42.73 -3.43
CA HIS A 11 -5.21 43.21 -4.53
C HIS A 11 -6.64 43.60 -4.09
N TRP A 12 -7.15 43.05 -2.98
CA TRP A 12 -8.46 43.39 -2.42
C TRP A 12 -8.40 44.31 -1.21
N HIS A 13 -7.24 44.37 -0.55
CA HIS A 13 -7.04 45.12 0.68
C HIS A 13 -5.76 45.96 0.53
N PRO A 14 -5.85 47.15 -0.09
CA PRO A 14 -4.70 48.03 -0.31
C PRO A 14 -4.01 48.44 0.99
N GLU A 15 -4.74 48.41 2.11
CA GLU A 15 -4.25 48.73 3.44
C GLU A 15 -3.46 47.59 4.09
N ARG A 16 -3.46 46.39 3.50
CA ARG A 16 -2.82 45.19 4.05
C ARG A 16 -1.65 44.74 3.20
N ARG A 17 -0.58 44.33 3.88
CA ARG A 17 0.55 43.68 3.23
C ARG A 17 0.15 42.30 2.69
N ALA A 18 0.48 42.03 1.44
CA ALA A 18 0.39 40.71 0.84
C ALA A 18 1.59 39.86 1.26
N GLY A 19 1.32 38.60 1.62
CA GLY A 19 2.35 37.66 2.06
C GLY A 19 2.68 36.60 1.01
N VAL A 20 1.76 36.34 0.07
CA VAL A 20 1.87 35.28 -0.96
C VAL A 20 1.12 35.70 -2.24
N SER A 21 1.35 35.01 -3.35
CA SER A 21 0.68 35.22 -4.64
C SER A 21 -0.19 34.02 -5.01
N CYS A 22 -1.26 34.28 -5.77
CA CYS A 22 -2.17 33.24 -6.24
C CYS A 22 -1.57 32.43 -7.39
N GLN A 23 -1.52 31.10 -7.27
CA GLN A 23 -0.94 30.20 -8.29
C GLN A 23 -1.68 30.16 -9.63
N ARG A 24 -2.88 30.74 -9.74
CA ARG A 24 -3.69 30.74 -10.98
C ARG A 24 -3.64 32.06 -11.75
N CYS A 25 -3.48 33.18 -11.06
CA CYS A 25 -3.59 34.52 -11.66
C CYS A 25 -2.52 35.49 -11.18
N ASP A 26 -1.57 35.01 -10.37
CA ASP A 26 -0.44 35.74 -9.78
C ASP A 26 -0.78 37.00 -8.97
N ARG A 27 -2.06 37.26 -8.72
CA ARG A 27 -2.50 38.35 -7.85
C ARG A 27 -2.03 38.13 -6.42
N ARG A 28 -1.59 39.21 -5.78
CA ARG A 28 -1.09 39.22 -4.41
C ARG A 28 -2.22 39.16 -3.39
N ILE A 29 -2.05 38.34 -2.36
CA ILE A 29 -3.07 38.04 -1.35
C ILE A 29 -2.53 38.27 0.08
N CYS A 30 -3.33 38.96 0.89
CA CYS A 30 -3.12 39.01 2.34
C CYS A 30 -3.60 37.73 3.03
N ALA A 31 -3.21 37.52 4.29
CA ALA A 31 -3.61 36.36 5.09
C ALA A 31 -5.13 36.17 5.22
N VAL A 32 -5.94 37.22 5.08
CA VAL A 32 -7.41 37.14 5.16
C VAL A 32 -8.04 36.66 3.84
N CYS A 33 -7.46 37.01 2.70
CA CYS A 33 -7.95 36.58 1.38
C CYS A 33 -7.35 35.24 0.92
N MET A 34 -6.50 34.63 1.75
CA MET A 34 -5.72 33.45 1.42
C MET A 34 -6.57 32.18 1.57
N HIS A 35 -6.82 31.49 0.47
CA HIS A 35 -7.45 30.17 0.48
C HIS A 35 -6.40 29.09 0.21
N GLN A 36 -6.36 28.08 1.07
CA GLN A 36 -5.44 26.96 0.90
C GLN A 36 -5.86 26.07 -0.27
N ALA A 37 -4.92 25.78 -1.16
CA ALA A 37 -5.07 24.85 -2.27
C ALA A 37 -4.17 23.62 -2.06
N ASP A 38 -4.33 22.58 -2.90
CA ASP A 38 -3.46 21.40 -2.85
C ASP A 38 -1.99 21.75 -3.10
N VAL A 39 -1.74 22.82 -3.87
CA VAL A 39 -0.42 23.41 -4.06
C VAL A 39 -0.51 24.93 -3.92
N GLY A 40 0.13 25.47 -2.88
CA GLY A 40 0.19 26.91 -2.62
C GLY A 40 -1.15 27.51 -2.18
N PHE A 41 -1.47 28.70 -2.72
CA PHE A 41 -2.61 29.49 -2.29
C PHE A 41 -3.38 30.06 -3.49
N HIS A 42 -4.70 30.12 -3.35
CA HIS A 42 -5.59 30.72 -4.34
C HIS A 42 -6.31 31.95 -3.76
N CYS A 43 -6.64 32.89 -4.64
CA CYS A 43 -7.40 34.09 -4.30
C CYS A 43 -8.92 33.86 -4.38
N PRO A 44 -9.76 34.74 -3.79
CA PRO A 44 -11.21 34.57 -3.75
C PRO A 44 -11.85 34.47 -5.14
N SER A 45 -11.34 35.20 -6.13
CA SER A 45 -11.87 35.13 -7.51
C SER A 45 -11.57 33.80 -8.21
N CYS A 46 -10.54 33.06 -7.78
CA CYS A 46 -10.13 31.80 -8.39
C CYS A 46 -10.70 30.55 -7.71
N VAL A 47 -11.18 30.66 -6.46
CA VAL A 47 -11.74 29.54 -5.69
C VAL A 47 -13.23 29.32 -5.96
N GLY A 48 -13.92 30.30 -6.55
CA GLY A 48 -15.38 30.24 -6.77
C GLY A 48 -16.16 30.41 -5.47
N PRO A 49 -17.51 30.32 -5.51
CA PRO A 49 -18.34 30.49 -4.32
C PRO A 49 -18.00 29.44 -3.25
N VAL A 50 -17.42 29.90 -2.14
CA VAL A 50 -17.14 29.07 -0.98
C VAL A 50 -18.47 28.79 -0.27
N VAL A 51 -19.00 27.59 -0.44
CA VAL A 51 -20.21 27.15 0.28
C VAL A 51 -19.86 26.93 1.75
N VAL A 52 -20.04 27.98 2.56
CA VAL A 52 -19.92 27.93 4.03
C VAL A 52 -21.14 27.16 4.57
N GLY A 53 -20.99 25.85 4.77
CA GLY A 53 -22.09 25.02 5.24
C GLY A 53 -21.97 23.55 4.87
N ARG A 54 -21.07 23.18 3.96
CA ARG A 54 -20.68 21.78 3.85
C ARG A 54 -19.79 21.49 5.06
N ARG A 55 -20.39 20.94 6.12
CA ARG A 55 -19.68 20.23 7.19
C ARG A 55 -18.60 19.44 6.46
N ARG A 56 -17.33 19.85 6.66
CA ARG A 56 -16.20 19.14 6.11
C ARG A 56 -16.27 17.78 6.79
N LEU A 57 -17.01 16.85 6.19
CA LEU A 57 -16.70 15.45 6.32
C LEU A 57 -15.25 15.45 5.91
N VAL A 58 -14.38 15.37 6.91
CA VAL A 58 -13.00 15.02 6.71
C VAL A 58 -13.09 13.63 6.10
N ARG A 59 -13.34 13.56 4.79
CA ARG A 59 -12.78 12.51 3.97
C ARG A 59 -11.32 12.70 4.22
N ALA A 60 -10.77 11.85 5.08
CA ALA A 60 -9.35 11.70 5.23
C ALA A 60 -8.79 11.67 3.81
N SER A 61 -8.18 12.80 3.42
CA SER A 61 -7.44 12.89 2.18
C SER A 61 -6.31 11.91 2.38
N THR A 62 -6.47 10.72 1.82
CA THR A 62 -5.44 9.70 1.70
C THR A 62 -4.49 10.12 0.58
N SER A 63 -4.00 11.36 0.64
CA SER A 63 -2.81 11.81 -0.06
C SER A 63 -1.61 11.15 0.64
N GLY A 64 -1.37 9.89 0.30
CA GLY A 64 -0.28 9.11 0.89
C GLY A 64 -0.32 7.60 0.64
N ARG A 65 -1.38 7.04 0.05
CA ARG A 65 -1.43 5.62 -0.35
C ARG A 65 -2.38 5.44 -1.52
N GLN A 66 -1.85 5.47 -2.74
CA GLN A 66 -2.48 4.80 -3.89
C GLN A 66 -2.36 3.27 -3.76
N GLY A 67 -2.63 2.72 -2.57
CA GLY A 67 -2.56 1.30 -2.28
C GLY A 67 -3.96 0.71 -2.26
N PHE A 68 -4.35 0.01 -3.32
CA PHE A 68 -5.49 -0.91 -3.37
C PHE A 68 -6.80 -0.33 -2.80
N ALA A 69 -7.40 0.63 -3.51
CA ALA A 69 -8.77 1.10 -3.25
C ALA A 69 -9.87 0.07 -3.62
N HIS A 70 -9.54 -1.22 -3.55
CA HIS A 70 -10.48 -2.33 -3.62
C HIS A 70 -10.02 -3.40 -2.63
N ARG A 71 -10.18 -3.12 -1.33
CA ARG A 71 -10.22 -4.21 -0.35
C ARG A 71 -11.50 -4.99 -0.64
N ASP A 72 -11.45 -5.92 -1.59
CA ASP A 72 -12.54 -6.86 -1.78
C ASP A 72 -12.55 -7.78 -0.55
N PRO A 73 -13.53 -7.64 0.35
CA PRO A 73 -13.59 -8.48 1.54
C PRO A 73 -13.76 -9.96 1.16
N VAL A 74 -14.28 -10.28 -0.04
CA VAL A 74 -14.43 -11.65 -0.52
C VAL A 74 -13.06 -12.23 -0.87
N ALA A 75 -12.28 -11.56 -1.72
CA ALA A 75 -10.94 -12.02 -2.09
C ALA A 75 -10.05 -12.25 -0.86
N ILE A 76 -10.08 -11.30 0.10
CA ILE A 76 -9.33 -11.44 1.36
C ILE A 76 -9.81 -12.66 2.16
N ARG A 77 -11.13 -12.85 2.34
CA ARG A 77 -11.68 -14.01 3.07
C ARG A 77 -11.34 -15.32 2.37
N VAL A 78 -11.37 -15.35 1.04
CA VAL A 78 -10.99 -16.53 0.23
C VAL A 78 -9.52 -16.85 0.44
N LEU A 79 -8.63 -15.87 0.35
CA LEU A 79 -7.20 -16.08 0.59
C LEU A 79 -6.94 -16.54 2.03
N ILE A 80 -7.62 -15.98 3.04
CA ILE A 80 -7.52 -16.44 4.43
C ILE A 80 -7.97 -17.90 4.55
N ALA A 81 -9.11 -18.25 3.96
CA ALA A 81 -9.63 -19.62 4.01
C ALA A 81 -8.69 -20.62 3.33
N LEU A 82 -8.13 -20.27 2.17
CA LEU A 82 -7.17 -21.11 1.45
C LEU A 82 -5.88 -21.32 2.26
N ASN A 83 -5.32 -20.26 2.85
CA ASN A 83 -4.13 -20.35 3.69
C ASN A 83 -4.39 -21.18 4.95
N ALA A 84 -5.53 -21.00 5.60
CA ALA A 84 -5.93 -21.80 6.76
C ALA A 84 -6.08 -23.29 6.38
N ALA A 85 -6.70 -23.60 5.24
CA ALA A 85 -6.84 -24.97 4.76
C ALA A 85 -5.48 -25.62 4.45
N ALA A 86 -4.59 -24.89 3.76
CA ALA A 86 -3.24 -25.36 3.47
C ALA A 86 -2.43 -25.62 4.75
N PHE A 87 -2.56 -24.75 5.76
CA PHE A 87 -1.89 -24.94 7.05
C PHE A 87 -2.42 -26.16 7.82
N LEU A 88 -3.73 -26.38 7.82
CA LEU A 88 -4.33 -27.59 8.42
C LEU A 88 -3.86 -28.86 7.71
N TYR A 89 -3.75 -28.81 6.38
CA TYR A 89 -3.21 -29.93 5.60
C TYR A 89 -1.73 -30.19 5.89
N ALA A 90 -0.94 -29.13 6.11
CA ALA A 90 0.44 -29.27 6.55
C ALA A 90 0.53 -29.97 7.92
N LEU A 91 -0.34 -29.59 8.87
CA LEU A 91 -0.39 -30.24 10.19
C LEU A 91 -0.76 -31.72 10.10
N SER A 92 -1.66 -32.11 9.19
CA SER A 92 -1.97 -33.53 8.98
C SER A 92 -0.88 -34.31 8.24
N SER A 93 0.07 -33.62 7.62
CA SER A 93 1.15 -34.19 6.80
C SER A 93 2.53 -34.07 7.48
N GLY A 94 2.57 -34.05 8.81
CA GLY A 94 3.81 -34.01 9.61
C GLY A 94 4.35 -32.61 9.91
N GLY A 95 3.61 -31.56 9.55
CA GLY A 95 3.89 -30.19 9.98
C GLY A 95 3.64 -29.96 11.47
N SER A 96 4.11 -28.81 11.98
CA SER A 96 3.95 -28.45 13.39
C SER A 96 3.65 -26.97 13.58
N LEU A 97 2.98 -26.66 14.69
CA LEU A 97 2.70 -25.28 15.08
C LEU A 97 3.98 -24.48 15.37
N ALA A 98 5.12 -25.16 15.62
CA ALA A 98 6.38 -24.57 16.01
C ALA A 98 7.36 -24.31 14.84
N GLY A 99 6.98 -24.62 13.59
CA GLY A 99 7.79 -24.25 12.42
C GLY A 99 8.15 -25.39 11.46
N SER A 100 7.46 -26.53 11.50
CA SER A 100 7.64 -27.60 10.50
C SER A 100 6.53 -27.55 9.45
N LEU A 101 6.89 -27.74 8.18
CA LEU A 101 5.92 -27.97 7.09
C LEU A 101 5.61 -29.46 6.89
N GLY A 102 6.43 -30.39 7.41
CA GLY A 102 6.29 -31.80 7.07
C GLY A 102 6.48 -32.07 5.57
N ASP A 103 5.82 -33.11 5.07
CA ASP A 103 5.99 -33.60 3.69
C ASP A 103 5.49 -32.59 2.64
N VAL A 104 4.50 -31.77 2.98
CA VAL A 104 4.00 -30.74 2.05
C VAL A 104 5.03 -29.66 1.75
N GLY A 105 6.03 -29.46 2.61
CA GLY A 105 7.16 -28.58 2.32
C GLY A 105 8.01 -29.10 1.17
N ILE A 106 8.08 -30.42 0.99
CA ILE A 106 8.83 -31.08 -0.08
C ILE A 106 8.03 -31.07 -1.38
N ASP A 107 6.74 -31.36 -1.32
CA ASP A 107 5.90 -31.54 -2.51
C ASP A 107 5.41 -30.22 -3.11
N PHE A 108 5.15 -29.21 -2.26
CA PHE A 108 4.53 -27.96 -2.67
C PHE A 108 5.39 -26.72 -2.41
N GLY A 109 6.54 -26.89 -1.76
CA GLY A 109 7.52 -25.83 -1.55
C GLY A 109 8.18 -25.37 -2.84
N LEU A 110 8.73 -24.15 -2.80
CA LEU A 110 9.41 -23.56 -3.95
C LEU A 110 10.64 -24.38 -4.38
N ILE A 111 11.35 -24.95 -3.41
CA ILE A 111 12.47 -25.86 -3.62
C ILE A 111 11.96 -27.27 -3.37
N GLY A 112 11.85 -28.09 -4.42
CA GLY A 112 11.59 -29.52 -4.27
C GLY A 112 12.84 -30.24 -3.75
N PHE A 113 12.64 -31.29 -2.95
CA PHE A 113 13.74 -32.13 -2.45
C PHE A 113 13.84 -33.48 -3.19
N GLY A 114 13.35 -33.54 -4.45
CA GLY A 114 13.52 -34.70 -5.31
C GLY A 114 14.90 -34.73 -5.97
N CYS A 115 15.38 -35.90 -6.41
CA CYS A 115 16.67 -36.01 -7.10
C CYS A 115 16.47 -36.31 -8.58
N ARG A 116 16.88 -35.37 -9.45
CA ARG A 116 16.90 -35.59 -10.89
C ARG A 116 17.94 -36.63 -11.30
N ALA A 117 19.12 -36.57 -10.70
CA ALA A 117 20.17 -37.57 -10.90
C ALA A 117 20.92 -37.82 -9.59
N VAL A 118 21.32 -39.06 -9.37
CA VAL A 118 22.19 -39.45 -8.25
C VAL A 118 23.57 -39.77 -8.81
N ILE A 119 24.58 -38.96 -8.46
CA ILE A 119 25.98 -39.24 -8.78
C ILE A 119 26.67 -39.64 -7.47
N GLY A 120 26.91 -40.94 -7.31
CA GLY A 120 27.44 -41.48 -6.06
C GLY A 120 26.46 -41.32 -4.90
N ARG A 121 26.81 -40.51 -3.89
CA ARG A 121 25.94 -40.16 -2.75
C ARG A 121 25.33 -38.76 -2.85
N THR A 122 25.55 -38.07 -3.97
CA THR A 122 25.14 -36.67 -4.14
C THR A 122 23.93 -36.60 -5.05
N CYS A 123 22.89 -35.93 -4.57
CA CYS A 123 21.71 -35.56 -5.35
C CYS A 123 22.08 -34.36 -6.25
N VAL A 124 21.91 -34.50 -7.56
CA VAL A 124 22.18 -33.44 -8.55
C VAL A 124 20.86 -33.02 -9.16
N GLY A 125 20.54 -31.74 -8.99
CA GLY A 125 19.29 -31.13 -9.46
C GLY A 125 18.11 -31.49 -8.56
N PRO A 126 17.64 -30.58 -7.68
CA PRO A 126 16.33 -30.75 -7.08
C PRO A 126 15.28 -30.84 -8.19
N LEU A 127 14.41 -31.85 -8.15
CA LEU A 127 13.20 -31.84 -8.99
C LEU A 127 12.38 -30.60 -8.65
N GLY A 128 11.96 -29.85 -9.66
CA GLY A 128 11.27 -28.60 -9.47
C GLY A 128 10.71 -28.01 -10.77
N VAL A 129 10.79 -26.69 -10.88
CA VAL A 129 10.06 -25.93 -11.90
C VAL A 129 10.51 -26.30 -13.32
N ASP A 130 11.79 -26.63 -13.54
CA ASP A 130 12.31 -27.01 -14.86
C ASP A 130 11.92 -28.43 -15.30
N GLU A 131 11.47 -29.29 -14.37
CA GLU A 131 10.89 -30.60 -14.68
C GLU A 131 9.35 -30.57 -14.88
N GLY A 132 8.76 -29.38 -14.90
CA GLY A 132 7.32 -29.20 -15.14
C GLY A 132 6.49 -29.04 -13.87
N GLU A 133 7.13 -28.96 -12.69
CA GLU A 133 6.46 -28.71 -11.40
C GLU A 133 6.15 -27.22 -11.20
N TRP A 134 5.59 -26.57 -12.22
CA TRP A 134 5.30 -25.13 -12.26
C TRP A 134 4.35 -24.69 -11.14
N TRP A 135 3.49 -25.59 -10.65
CA TRP A 135 2.57 -25.32 -9.56
C TRP A 135 3.30 -24.87 -8.30
N ARG A 136 4.57 -25.26 -8.09
CA ARG A 136 5.39 -24.85 -6.95
C ARG A 136 5.51 -23.34 -6.81
N LEU A 137 5.52 -22.59 -7.92
CA LEU A 137 5.56 -21.13 -7.91
C LEU A 137 4.33 -20.51 -7.22
N VAL A 138 3.20 -21.21 -7.28
CA VAL A 138 1.93 -20.77 -6.72
C VAL A 138 1.69 -21.41 -5.36
N THR A 139 1.87 -22.72 -5.24
CA THR A 139 1.57 -23.47 -4.01
C THR A 139 2.47 -23.03 -2.86
N SER A 140 3.73 -22.65 -3.12
CA SER A 140 4.64 -22.17 -2.08
C SER A 140 4.14 -20.91 -1.38
N ALA A 141 3.33 -20.08 -2.06
CA ALA A 141 2.78 -18.86 -1.49
C ALA A 141 1.73 -19.11 -0.39
N PHE A 142 1.16 -20.32 -0.33
CA PHE A 142 0.15 -20.70 0.66
C PHE A 142 0.72 -21.47 1.86
N LEU A 143 1.99 -21.90 1.78
CA LEU A 143 2.62 -22.69 2.84
C LEU A 143 3.15 -21.80 3.97
N HIS A 144 2.84 -22.18 5.21
CA HIS A 144 3.21 -21.40 6.39
C HIS A 144 3.91 -22.26 7.44
N ALA A 145 5.16 -21.89 7.77
CA ALA A 145 5.98 -22.56 8.79
C ALA A 145 5.59 -22.14 10.22
N GLY A 146 4.51 -22.73 10.73
CA GLY A 146 4.08 -22.56 12.12
C GLY A 146 3.04 -21.48 12.36
N LEU A 147 2.50 -21.49 13.58
CA LEU A 147 1.29 -20.74 13.95
C LEU A 147 1.50 -19.22 13.94
N LEU A 148 2.65 -18.75 14.42
CA LEU A 148 2.96 -17.32 14.41
C LEU A 148 3.13 -16.78 12.98
N HIS A 149 3.73 -17.56 12.09
CA HIS A 149 3.96 -17.16 10.71
C HIS A 149 2.63 -16.97 9.96
N ILE A 150 1.71 -17.92 10.04
CA ILE A 150 0.36 -17.76 9.45
C ILE A 150 -0.41 -16.64 10.15
N GLY A 151 -0.32 -16.51 11.48
CA GLY A 151 -1.00 -15.45 12.23
C GLY A 151 -0.61 -14.05 11.77
N PHE A 152 0.69 -13.80 11.57
CA PHE A 152 1.15 -12.49 11.10
C PHE A 152 0.75 -12.21 9.65
N ASN A 153 0.83 -13.19 8.75
CA ASN A 153 0.44 -13.01 7.34
C ASN A 153 -1.06 -12.74 7.16
N MET A 154 -1.91 -13.31 8.02
CA MET A 154 -3.36 -13.10 7.93
C MET A 154 -3.81 -11.80 8.60
N PHE A 155 -3.00 -11.23 9.51
CA PHE A 155 -3.35 -10.05 10.29
C PHE A 155 -2.79 -8.73 9.74
N LEU A 156 -1.58 -8.75 9.17
CA LEU A 156 -0.88 -7.58 8.62
C LEU A 156 -1.31 -7.24 7.19
#